data_AF-A0A936GNA5-F1
#
_entry.id   AF-A0A936GNA5-F1
#
_cell.length_a   1.000
_cell.length_b   1.000
_cell.length_c   1.000
_cell.angle_alpha   90.00
_cell.angle_beta   90.00
_cell.angle_gamma   90.00
#
_symmetry.space_group_name_H-M   'P 1'
#
loop_
_entity.id
_entity.type
_entity.pdbx_description
1 polymer ?
#
loop_
_entity_poly.entity_id
_entity_poly.type
_entity_poly.pdbx_seq_one_letter_code
_entity_poly.pdbx_strand_id
1 'polypeptide(L)'
;MFIIQRVTILLFLFLSTYLPCEATTKLLTSVTKDGITWTFGQPVPVGQFVTGDYFVVGPVTVTSISPLPQNATPYKNGSVKNLPKSDGKSGFDQRLDDGVDESSHFNPAHRVYTPISLIPGDSLVSSVSLDTIHSLPELFGSQWDQPNNWSPVRSVSILTVLKSDVTPDAFRPSYCDRSQTVQYANNVQRNLLPSFTPPNSTIAAAMPTLLSQFEGAFRRPWIDLSRFLFDVPGEYMPSYSQHIAFADTYAALLLTLNYPASQKVNLTNYFVQYGIDLFGCVKAGVEYSAYGGHGSGRKLPIVTAGVLLNNTSMQNVSATYPNRFGEDMQTVYVNRIPGGYTQAWQGAKVIYGGHLGVRADGTIVDSKAFNGAAGPYEQLPPKNWAIWSGNQLGETYRRCCTSTVFVGEALAARLLRAQNAWNYPAFFDYADRWMTEDDTQDVANIKTLTGFNYSVGDSADFRRQRQTKNALIGRISHPTFIDDMWAAYRNASLNEIIAPPTNLIITP
;
A
#
# COMPACT_ATOMS: atom_id res chain seq x y z
N MET A 1 -28.26 -53.93 55.21
CA MET A 1 -28.79 -54.16 53.85
C MET A 1 -28.42 -52.95 53.01
N PHE A 2 -27.27 -52.99 52.33
CA PHE A 2 -26.87 -51.98 51.35
C PHE A 2 -26.15 -52.72 50.21
N ILE A 3 -26.78 -52.69 49.04
CA ILE A 3 -26.32 -53.28 47.79
C ILE A 3 -25.48 -52.22 47.08
N ILE A 4 -24.21 -52.53 46.81
CA ILE A 4 -23.33 -51.70 45.97
C ILE A 4 -23.55 -52.13 44.51
N GLN A 5 -24.15 -51.25 43.72
CA GLN A 5 -24.28 -51.39 42.26
C GLN A 5 -22.92 -51.18 41.60
N ARG A 6 -22.45 -52.15 40.82
CA ARG A 6 -21.32 -52.01 39.90
C ARG A 6 -21.81 -51.40 38.59
N VAL A 7 -21.28 -50.22 38.24
CA VAL A 7 -21.45 -49.59 36.93
C VAL A 7 -20.26 -49.98 36.06
N THR A 8 -20.52 -50.69 34.97
CA THR A 8 -19.55 -51.04 33.93
C THR A 8 -19.48 -49.88 32.93
N ILE A 9 -18.34 -49.18 32.87
CA ILE A 9 -18.06 -48.15 31.87
C ILE A 9 -17.50 -48.83 30.61
N LEU A 10 -18.26 -48.84 29.52
CA LEU A 10 -17.76 -49.20 28.18
C LEU A 10 -16.96 -48.01 27.63
N LEU A 11 -15.65 -48.21 27.44
CA LEU A 11 -14.76 -47.26 26.79
C LEU A 11 -14.86 -47.43 25.26
N PHE A 12 -15.52 -46.52 24.56
CA PHE A 12 -15.46 -46.46 23.09
C PHE A 12 -14.14 -45.84 22.66
N LEU A 13 -13.23 -46.67 22.15
CA LEU A 13 -12.04 -46.23 21.43
C LEU A 13 -12.47 -45.64 20.08
N PHE A 14 -12.49 -44.32 19.98
CA PHE A 14 -12.46 -43.63 18.69
C PHE A 14 -11.05 -43.77 18.10
N LEU A 15 -10.86 -44.72 17.18
CA LEU A 15 -9.74 -44.66 16.26
C LEU A 15 -9.93 -43.42 15.37
N SER A 16 -9.21 -42.35 15.68
CA SER A 16 -8.96 -41.26 14.75
C SER A 16 -8.18 -41.83 13.56
N THR A 17 -8.89 -42.13 12.48
CA THR A 17 -8.25 -42.32 11.18
C THR A 17 -7.69 -40.97 10.77
N TYR A 18 -6.38 -40.78 10.96
CA TYR A 18 -5.61 -39.76 10.26
C TYR A 18 -5.76 -40.03 8.76
N LEU A 19 -6.75 -39.42 8.13
CA LEU A 19 -6.75 -39.26 6.68
C LEU A 19 -5.52 -38.40 6.37
N PRO A 20 -4.54 -38.91 5.59
CA PRO A 20 -3.44 -38.07 5.14
C PRO A 20 -4.05 -36.90 4.36
N CYS A 21 -3.68 -35.68 4.76
CA CYS A 21 -3.96 -34.48 3.99
C CYS A 21 -3.39 -34.73 2.58
N GLU A 22 -4.24 -34.73 1.55
CA GLU A 22 -3.79 -34.89 0.17
C GLU A 22 -2.68 -33.87 -0.11
N ALA A 23 -1.59 -34.32 -0.74
CA ALA A 23 -0.54 -33.42 -1.18
C ALA A 23 -1.15 -32.36 -2.11
N THR A 24 -1.03 -31.09 -1.73
CA THR A 24 -1.55 -29.95 -2.47
C THR A 24 -0.71 -29.64 -3.70
N THR A 25 0.54 -30.10 -3.69
CA THR A 25 1.47 -29.96 -4.81
C THR A 25 1.30 -31.04 -5.89
N LYS A 26 1.55 -30.65 -7.14
CA LYS A 26 1.61 -31.55 -8.30
C LYS A 26 2.98 -31.46 -8.96
N LEU A 27 3.51 -32.58 -9.46
CA LEU A 27 4.75 -32.58 -10.24
C LEU A 27 4.50 -31.93 -11.60
N LEU A 28 5.11 -30.77 -11.83
CA LEU A 28 5.00 -30.02 -13.09
C LEU A 28 6.39 -29.70 -13.64
N THR A 29 6.48 -29.58 -14.96
CA THR A 29 7.71 -29.18 -15.68
C THR A 29 7.76 -27.69 -15.99
N SER A 30 6.64 -26.99 -15.85
CA SER A 30 6.56 -25.53 -15.98
C SER A 30 5.32 -24.99 -15.28
N VAL A 31 5.32 -23.68 -15.03
CA VAL A 31 4.12 -22.94 -14.57
C VAL A 31 4.02 -21.62 -15.32
N THR A 32 2.80 -21.17 -15.58
CA THR A 32 2.51 -19.89 -16.24
C THR A 32 1.60 -19.04 -15.38
N LYS A 33 1.98 -17.78 -15.16
CA LYS A 33 1.18 -16.79 -14.44
C LYS A 33 1.41 -15.39 -15.01
N ASP A 34 0.30 -14.71 -15.31
CA ASP A 34 0.26 -13.29 -15.69
C ASP A 34 1.23 -12.91 -16.82
N GLY A 35 1.32 -13.78 -17.83
CA GLY A 35 2.15 -13.62 -19.02
C GLY A 35 3.59 -14.11 -18.89
N ILE A 36 3.95 -14.73 -17.76
CA ILE A 36 5.28 -15.28 -17.49
C ILE A 36 5.20 -16.79 -17.34
N THR A 37 6.09 -17.51 -18.01
CA THR A 37 6.27 -18.97 -17.86
C THR A 37 7.67 -19.25 -17.36
N TRP A 38 7.79 -20.03 -16.28
CA TRP A 38 9.07 -20.62 -15.87
C TRP A 38 9.06 -22.11 -16.19
N THR A 39 10.11 -22.58 -16.86
CA THR A 39 10.32 -24.00 -17.18
C THR A 39 11.42 -24.56 -16.28
N PHE A 40 11.17 -25.73 -15.71
CA PHE A 40 12.08 -26.39 -14.77
C PHE A 40 12.92 -27.46 -15.48
N GLY A 41 14.14 -27.68 -14.98
CA GLY A 41 15.04 -28.70 -15.54
C GLY A 41 14.54 -30.14 -15.37
N GLN A 42 13.59 -30.36 -14.47
CA GLN A 42 12.92 -31.63 -14.18
C GLN A 42 11.55 -31.35 -13.55
N PRO A 43 10.62 -32.33 -13.53
CA PRO A 43 9.38 -32.19 -12.78
C PRO A 43 9.64 -31.85 -11.30
N VAL A 44 8.99 -30.82 -10.78
CA VAL A 44 9.08 -30.41 -9.35
C VAL A 44 7.70 -30.29 -8.72
N PRO A 45 7.55 -30.47 -7.39
CA PRO A 45 6.27 -30.26 -6.73
C PRO A 45 5.91 -28.77 -6.74
N VAL A 46 4.78 -28.46 -7.35
CA VAL A 46 4.24 -27.09 -7.50
C VAL A 46 2.88 -26.99 -6.83
N GLY A 47 2.69 -25.92 -6.05
CA GLY A 47 1.39 -25.54 -5.50
C GLY A 47 1.07 -24.06 -5.77
N GLN A 48 -0.08 -23.61 -5.29
CA GLN A 48 -0.51 -22.21 -5.36
C GLN A 48 -0.90 -21.71 -3.98
N PHE A 49 -0.54 -20.45 -3.70
CA PHE A 49 -1.05 -19.70 -2.56
C PHE A 49 -2.53 -19.32 -2.78
N VAL A 50 -3.21 -18.89 -1.71
CA VAL A 50 -4.62 -18.49 -1.72
C VAL A 50 -4.92 -17.33 -2.68
N THR A 51 -3.91 -16.54 -3.04
CA THR A 51 -3.99 -15.44 -4.02
C THR A 51 -3.63 -15.87 -5.45
N GLY A 52 -3.27 -17.14 -5.66
CA GLY A 52 -2.98 -17.74 -6.96
C GLY A 52 -1.51 -17.64 -7.41
N ASP A 53 -0.63 -17.01 -6.63
CA ASP A 53 0.83 -17.05 -6.85
C ASP A 53 1.35 -18.48 -6.70
N TYR A 54 2.34 -18.85 -7.53
CA TYR A 54 2.91 -20.20 -7.51
C TYR A 54 4.06 -20.31 -6.50
N PHE A 55 4.15 -21.50 -5.88
CA PHE A 55 5.36 -21.95 -5.21
C PHE A 55 5.82 -23.30 -5.72
N VAL A 56 7.11 -23.58 -5.54
CA VAL A 56 7.70 -24.91 -5.70
C VAL A 56 8.28 -25.38 -4.38
N VAL A 57 8.34 -26.69 -4.16
CA VAL A 57 8.92 -27.28 -2.95
C VAL A 57 10.30 -27.88 -3.24
N GLY A 58 11.30 -27.42 -2.49
CA GLY A 58 12.69 -27.86 -2.61
C GLY A 58 13.50 -27.11 -3.66
N PRO A 59 14.79 -27.44 -3.81
CA PRO A 59 15.65 -26.80 -4.81
C PRO A 59 15.11 -27.01 -6.23
N VAL A 60 15.17 -25.96 -7.05
CA VAL A 60 14.73 -26.01 -8.44
C VAL A 60 15.77 -25.34 -9.35
N THR A 61 15.93 -25.87 -10.55
CA THR A 61 16.64 -25.19 -11.63
C THR A 61 15.63 -24.71 -12.66
N VAL A 62 15.52 -23.40 -12.84
CA VAL A 62 14.74 -22.80 -13.93
C VAL A 62 15.64 -22.76 -15.17
N THR A 63 15.26 -23.49 -16.21
CA THR A 63 16.05 -23.63 -17.45
C THR A 63 15.61 -22.66 -18.54
N SER A 64 14.37 -22.20 -18.50
CA SER A 64 13.86 -21.19 -19.44
C SER A 64 12.81 -20.31 -18.77
N ILE A 65 12.72 -19.06 -19.24
CA ILE A 65 11.69 -18.09 -18.86
C ILE A 65 11.11 -17.51 -20.15
N SER A 66 9.79 -17.43 -20.24
CA SER A 66 9.08 -16.74 -21.31
C SER A 66 8.24 -15.60 -20.71
N PRO A 67 8.32 -14.36 -21.23
CA PRO A 67 9.25 -13.91 -22.26
C PRO A 67 10.71 -13.97 -21.78
N LEU A 68 11.63 -14.17 -22.72
CA LEU A 68 13.05 -14.30 -22.41
C LEU A 68 13.62 -12.99 -21.86
N PRO A 69 14.31 -13.00 -20.69
CA PRO A 69 15.08 -11.87 -20.22
C PRO A 69 16.19 -11.51 -21.22
N GLN A 70 16.14 -10.31 -21.79
CA GLN A 70 17.16 -9.88 -22.74
C GLN A 70 18.50 -9.67 -22.03
N ASN A 71 19.59 -10.07 -22.70
CA ASN A 71 20.98 -9.99 -22.21
C ASN A 71 21.81 -8.92 -22.94
N ALA A 72 21.16 -8.10 -23.75
CA ALA A 72 21.75 -6.98 -24.46
C ALA A 72 20.74 -5.81 -24.52
N THR A 73 21.25 -4.61 -24.76
CA THR A 73 20.47 -3.36 -24.88
C THR A 73 19.45 -3.42 -26.03
N PRO A 74 18.21 -2.92 -25.84
CA PRO A 74 17.65 -2.52 -24.54
C PRO A 74 17.37 -3.75 -23.67
N TYR A 75 17.81 -3.80 -22.41
CA TYR A 75 17.50 -4.94 -21.53
C TYR A 75 16.01 -4.97 -21.15
N LYS A 76 15.16 -5.79 -21.79
CA LYS A 76 13.73 -6.02 -21.41
C LYS A 76 13.49 -7.34 -20.66
N ASN A 77 12.32 -7.50 -20.05
CA ASN A 77 11.81 -8.72 -19.41
C ASN A 77 12.73 -9.28 -18.30
N GLY A 78 13.33 -8.41 -17.50
CA GLY A 78 14.30 -8.82 -16.49
C GLY A 78 13.72 -9.78 -15.45
N SER A 79 14.59 -10.67 -14.96
CA SER A 79 14.30 -11.50 -13.79
C SER A 79 15.29 -11.16 -12.70
N VAL A 80 14.79 -10.96 -11.48
CA VAL A 80 15.59 -10.60 -10.31
C VAL A 80 15.34 -11.62 -9.22
N LYS A 81 16.44 -12.21 -8.74
CA LYS A 81 16.43 -13.11 -7.59
C LYS A 81 16.49 -12.28 -6.31
N ASN A 82 15.60 -12.57 -5.37
CA ASN A 82 15.61 -12.06 -4.00
C ASN A 82 15.66 -10.52 -3.89
N LEU A 83 14.55 -9.87 -4.24
CA LEU A 83 14.33 -8.43 -3.96
C LEU A 83 14.22 -8.15 -2.44
N PRO A 84 14.47 -6.92 -1.95
CA PRO A 84 14.98 -5.78 -2.68
C PRO A 84 16.49 -5.88 -2.94
N LYS A 85 16.99 -5.00 -3.81
CA LYS A 85 18.43 -4.80 -4.01
C LYS A 85 18.89 -3.59 -3.21
N SER A 86 20.11 -3.61 -2.70
CA SER A 86 20.60 -2.65 -1.70
C SER A 86 20.71 -1.21 -2.21
N ASP A 87 20.81 -1.00 -3.52
CA ASP A 87 20.86 0.31 -4.15
C ASP A 87 19.47 0.83 -4.57
N GLY A 88 18.41 0.07 -4.33
CA GLY A 88 17.03 0.42 -4.70
C GLY A 88 16.76 0.46 -6.22
N LYS A 89 17.71 -0.01 -7.04
CA LYS A 89 17.57 0.03 -8.50
C LYS A 89 16.86 -1.21 -9.03
N SER A 90 16.12 -1.02 -10.11
CA SER A 90 15.40 -2.10 -10.79
C SER A 90 16.33 -2.91 -11.69
N GLY A 91 16.02 -4.21 -11.82
CA GLY A 91 16.62 -5.09 -12.81
C GLY A 91 15.69 -5.39 -13.99
N PHE A 92 14.48 -4.83 -14.05
CA PHE A 92 13.44 -5.30 -14.98
C PHE A 92 13.60 -4.78 -16.41
N ASP A 93 13.82 -3.48 -16.58
CA ASP A 93 13.86 -2.85 -17.90
C ASP A 93 14.88 -1.71 -17.94
N GLN A 94 15.77 -1.69 -18.93
CA GLN A 94 16.77 -0.62 -19.09
C GLN A 94 16.16 0.73 -19.42
N ARG A 95 14.94 0.78 -19.98
CA ARG A 95 14.30 2.05 -20.38
C ARG A 95 13.89 2.92 -19.19
N LEU A 96 14.09 2.44 -17.97
CA LEU A 96 14.09 3.26 -16.75
C LEU A 96 15.26 4.26 -16.72
N ASP A 97 16.38 3.92 -17.37
CA ASP A 97 17.55 4.79 -17.55
C ASP A 97 17.62 5.22 -19.02
N ASP A 98 16.66 6.04 -19.47
CA ASP A 98 16.62 6.53 -20.86
C ASP A 98 17.69 7.58 -21.19
N GLY A 99 18.41 8.06 -20.17
CA GLY A 99 19.50 9.02 -20.29
C GLY A 99 19.07 10.48 -20.41
N VAL A 100 17.77 10.78 -20.28
CA VAL A 100 17.24 12.14 -20.43
C VAL A 100 16.82 12.71 -19.08
N ASP A 101 15.84 12.10 -18.42
CA ASP A 101 15.20 12.70 -17.24
C ASP A 101 15.51 11.96 -15.92
N GLU A 102 15.71 10.63 -15.97
CA GLU A 102 15.76 9.78 -14.75
C GLU A 102 16.86 8.70 -14.83
N SER A 103 18.08 9.11 -15.20
CA SER A 103 19.23 8.21 -15.39
C SER A 103 19.86 7.71 -14.07
N SER A 104 19.14 6.89 -13.29
CA SER A 104 19.76 6.14 -12.18
C SER A 104 18.91 4.99 -11.59
N HIS A 105 17.77 4.65 -12.19
CA HIS A 105 16.81 3.69 -11.66
C HIS A 105 17.01 2.24 -12.14
N PHE A 106 17.91 1.99 -13.09
CA PHE A 106 18.23 0.65 -13.57
C PHE A 106 19.64 0.19 -13.19
N ASN A 107 19.78 -1.11 -12.93
CA ASN A 107 21.08 -1.76 -12.75
C ASN A 107 21.06 -3.17 -13.37
N PRO A 108 21.77 -3.41 -14.48
CA PRO A 108 21.77 -4.70 -15.14
C PRO A 108 22.42 -5.80 -14.29
N ALA A 109 23.24 -5.47 -13.30
CA ALA A 109 23.89 -6.44 -12.42
C ALA A 109 22.92 -7.17 -11.48
N HIS A 110 21.69 -6.66 -11.32
CA HIS A 110 20.65 -7.32 -10.51
C HIS A 110 19.92 -8.44 -11.24
N ARG A 111 20.14 -8.56 -12.56
CA ARG A 111 19.47 -9.54 -13.41
C ARG A 111 20.08 -10.93 -13.21
N VAL A 112 19.24 -11.94 -13.29
CA VAL A 112 19.65 -13.35 -13.36
C VAL A 112 19.20 -13.96 -14.69
N TYR A 113 20.01 -14.87 -15.22
CA TYR A 113 19.80 -15.53 -16.51
C TYR A 113 19.79 -17.05 -16.33
N THR A 114 19.05 -17.77 -17.19
CA THR A 114 18.95 -19.22 -17.11
C THR A 114 20.24 -19.92 -17.58
N PRO A 115 20.57 -21.11 -17.01
CA PRO A 115 19.86 -21.80 -15.94
C PRO A 115 20.02 -21.13 -14.57
N ILE A 116 18.91 -20.91 -13.85
CA ILE A 116 18.90 -20.28 -12.51
C ILE A 116 18.68 -21.38 -11.46
N SER A 117 19.64 -21.54 -10.55
CA SER A 117 19.48 -22.38 -9.37
C SER A 117 18.82 -21.60 -8.22
N LEU A 118 17.69 -22.12 -7.74
CA LEU A 118 16.96 -21.58 -6.59
C LEU A 118 16.87 -22.63 -5.49
N ILE A 119 17.00 -22.18 -4.25
CA ILE A 119 16.89 -23.00 -3.04
C ILE A 119 15.72 -22.51 -2.19
N PRO A 120 15.20 -23.33 -1.24
CA PRO A 120 14.24 -22.86 -0.26
C PRO A 120 14.67 -21.55 0.42
N GLY A 121 13.76 -20.59 0.52
CA GLY A 121 14.08 -19.21 0.95
C GLY A 121 14.14 -18.21 -0.21
N ASP A 122 14.40 -18.68 -1.43
CA ASP A 122 14.50 -17.81 -2.60
C ASP A 122 13.12 -17.40 -3.16
N SER A 123 13.08 -16.21 -3.74
CA SER A 123 12.05 -15.74 -4.65
C SER A 123 12.66 -15.29 -5.97
N LEU A 124 11.98 -15.60 -7.08
CA LEU A 124 12.33 -15.12 -8.41
C LEU A 124 11.19 -14.24 -8.92
N VAL A 125 11.47 -12.95 -9.08
CA VAL A 125 10.52 -12.00 -9.67
C VAL A 125 10.90 -11.80 -11.12
N SER A 126 9.99 -12.13 -12.03
CA SER A 126 10.19 -11.97 -13.47
C SER A 126 9.20 -10.94 -13.99
N SER A 127 9.60 -10.19 -15.01
CA SER A 127 8.77 -9.15 -15.61
C SER A 127 8.45 -9.43 -17.08
N VAL A 128 7.34 -8.86 -17.53
CA VAL A 128 7.05 -8.62 -18.93
C VAL A 128 7.16 -7.13 -19.16
N SER A 129 7.98 -6.72 -20.11
CA SER A 129 8.13 -5.34 -20.54
C SER A 129 7.05 -4.95 -21.54
N LEU A 130 6.68 -3.67 -21.57
CA LEU A 130 5.88 -3.10 -22.64
C LEU A 130 6.65 -3.08 -23.97
N ASP A 131 5.94 -3.20 -25.08
CA ASP A 131 6.52 -2.96 -26.39
C ASP A 131 6.82 -1.47 -26.57
N THR A 132 5.83 -0.62 -26.28
CA THR A 132 5.96 0.85 -26.25
C THR A 132 5.80 1.34 -24.81
N ILE A 133 6.80 2.05 -24.29
CA ILE A 133 6.71 2.70 -22.96
C ILE A 133 5.61 3.76 -22.95
N HIS A 134 5.05 4.06 -21.78
CA HIS A 134 4.02 5.09 -21.62
C HIS A 134 2.74 4.81 -22.44
N SER A 135 2.46 3.54 -22.76
CA SER A 135 1.29 3.13 -23.56
C SER A 135 0.10 2.67 -22.73
N LEU A 136 0.28 2.46 -21.42
CA LEU A 136 -0.79 2.05 -20.52
C LEU A 136 -1.41 3.26 -19.83
N PRO A 137 -2.74 3.26 -19.61
CA PRO A 137 -3.38 4.29 -18.80
C PRO A 137 -2.92 4.17 -17.34
N GLU A 138 -2.83 5.30 -16.66
CA GLU A 138 -2.62 5.35 -15.21
C GLU A 138 -3.96 5.16 -14.47
N LEU A 139 -4.01 4.35 -13.39
CA LEU A 139 -5.26 3.92 -12.75
C LEU A 139 -6.13 5.10 -12.27
N PHE A 140 -5.47 6.19 -11.86
CA PHE A 140 -6.09 7.47 -11.52
C PHE A 140 -5.54 8.62 -12.38
N GLY A 141 -5.07 8.30 -13.59
CA GLY A 141 -4.53 9.28 -14.53
C GLY A 141 -5.60 10.18 -15.13
N SER A 142 -5.23 11.42 -15.46
CA SER A 142 -6.05 12.33 -16.26
C SER A 142 -5.23 12.90 -17.41
N GLN A 143 -5.91 13.43 -18.42
CA GLN A 143 -5.27 14.10 -19.56
C GLN A 143 -4.36 15.29 -19.18
N TRP A 144 -4.47 15.82 -17.95
CA TRP A 144 -3.83 17.08 -17.55
C TRP A 144 -2.56 16.94 -16.70
N ASP A 145 -2.38 15.82 -15.97
CA ASP A 145 -1.20 15.59 -15.11
C ASP A 145 -0.35 14.41 -15.62
N GLN A 146 -0.94 13.21 -15.63
CA GLN A 146 -0.30 11.97 -16.05
C GLN A 146 -1.37 11.03 -16.61
N PRO A 147 -1.68 11.06 -17.91
CA PRO A 147 -2.68 10.16 -18.49
C PRO A 147 -2.18 8.71 -18.54
N ASN A 148 -0.87 8.52 -18.60
CA ASN A 148 -0.24 7.24 -18.84
C ASN A 148 0.65 6.84 -17.67
N ASN A 149 0.72 5.54 -17.40
CA ASN A 149 1.68 4.95 -16.49
C ASN A 149 3.08 5.03 -17.10
N TRP A 150 4.05 5.55 -16.37
CA TRP A 150 5.41 5.79 -16.90
C TRP A 150 6.30 4.55 -16.88
N SER A 151 5.86 3.47 -16.24
CA SER A 151 6.67 2.28 -16.17
C SER A 151 6.83 1.58 -17.53
N PRO A 152 8.04 1.16 -17.91
CA PRO A 152 8.25 0.27 -19.04
C PRO A 152 7.85 -1.19 -18.73
N VAL A 153 7.51 -1.50 -17.48
CA VAL A 153 7.12 -2.84 -17.03
C VAL A 153 5.61 -2.99 -17.16
N ARG A 154 5.18 -3.98 -17.95
CA ARG A 154 3.77 -4.31 -18.17
C ARG A 154 3.17 -5.08 -17.00
N SER A 155 3.83 -6.18 -16.61
CA SER A 155 3.36 -7.10 -15.58
C SER A 155 4.55 -7.80 -14.93
N VAL A 156 4.38 -8.28 -13.71
CA VAL A 156 5.34 -9.13 -12.99
C VAL A 156 4.63 -10.33 -12.38
N SER A 157 5.39 -11.40 -12.16
CA SER A 157 4.97 -12.59 -11.43
C SER A 157 6.10 -13.06 -10.53
N ILE A 158 5.74 -13.71 -9.42
CA ILE A 158 6.68 -14.16 -8.40
C ILE A 158 6.63 -15.67 -8.29
N LEU A 159 7.78 -16.32 -8.46
CA LEU A 159 7.96 -17.73 -8.15
C LEU A 159 8.64 -17.86 -6.78
N THR A 160 7.97 -18.50 -5.83
CA THR A 160 8.49 -18.71 -4.47
C THR A 160 9.02 -20.14 -4.30
N VAL A 161 10.19 -20.31 -3.69
CA VAL A 161 10.75 -21.64 -3.43
C VAL A 161 10.65 -21.96 -1.95
N LEU A 162 9.75 -22.86 -1.57
CA LEU A 162 9.50 -23.24 -0.17
C LEU A 162 10.29 -24.49 0.22
N LYS A 163 10.53 -24.65 1.52
CA LYS A 163 11.18 -25.85 2.08
C LYS A 163 10.25 -27.07 2.12
N SER A 164 8.96 -26.85 2.31
CA SER A 164 7.92 -27.87 2.40
C SER A 164 6.63 -27.35 1.77
N ASP A 165 5.70 -28.26 1.47
CA ASP A 165 4.35 -27.92 1.02
C ASP A 165 3.60 -27.11 2.11
N VAL A 166 2.56 -26.39 1.69
CA VAL A 166 1.68 -25.58 2.55
C VAL A 166 0.23 -25.83 2.18
N THR A 167 -0.70 -25.58 3.11
CA THR A 167 -2.13 -25.74 2.85
C THR A 167 -2.63 -24.72 1.80
N PRO A 168 -3.75 -25.00 1.09
CA PRO A 168 -4.23 -24.16 -0.02
C PRO A 168 -4.61 -22.73 0.38
N ASP A 169 -4.83 -22.49 1.66
CA ASP A 169 -5.19 -21.19 2.21
C ASP A 169 -3.97 -20.35 2.65
N ALA A 170 -2.75 -20.82 2.40
CA ALA A 170 -1.53 -20.09 2.67
C ALA A 170 -1.41 -18.81 1.80
N PHE A 171 -1.04 -17.70 2.42
CA PHE A 171 -0.53 -16.52 1.72
C PHE A 171 0.91 -16.74 1.28
N ARG A 172 1.31 -16.08 0.19
CA ARG A 172 2.70 -16.01 -0.22
C ARG A 172 3.48 -15.24 0.86
N PRO A 173 4.64 -15.74 1.34
CA PRO A 173 5.56 -14.92 2.12
C PRO A 173 5.95 -13.66 1.33
N SER A 174 6.23 -12.56 2.01
CA SER A 174 6.70 -11.36 1.31
C SER A 174 7.86 -11.69 0.37
N TYR A 175 7.85 -11.13 -0.83
CA TYR A 175 8.97 -11.32 -1.76
C TYR A 175 10.27 -10.71 -1.23
N CYS A 176 10.20 -9.90 -0.17
CA CYS A 176 11.30 -9.34 0.60
C CYS A 176 11.71 -10.20 1.83
N ASP A 177 10.92 -11.21 2.23
CA ASP A 177 11.18 -12.04 3.42
C ASP A 177 11.99 -13.31 3.10
N ARG A 178 13.26 -13.34 3.51
CA ARG A 178 14.14 -14.52 3.36
C ARG A 178 13.86 -15.63 4.35
N SER A 179 13.16 -15.34 5.45
CA SER A 179 12.74 -16.37 6.41
C SER A 179 11.48 -17.11 5.94
N GLN A 180 10.82 -16.61 4.89
CA GLN A 180 9.59 -17.16 4.31
C GLN A 180 8.49 -17.41 5.35
N THR A 181 8.14 -16.37 6.10
CA THR A 181 7.05 -16.43 7.07
C THR A 181 5.72 -16.62 6.34
N VAL A 182 5.11 -17.80 6.48
CA VAL A 182 3.80 -18.13 5.88
C VAL A 182 2.68 -17.74 6.86
N GLN A 183 1.65 -17.09 6.33
CA GLN A 183 0.40 -16.77 7.04
C GLN A 183 -0.75 -17.49 6.32
N TYR A 184 -1.90 -17.65 6.97
CA TYR A 184 -3.02 -18.44 6.43
C TYR A 184 -4.32 -17.64 6.42
N ALA A 185 -5.11 -17.80 5.36
CA ALA A 185 -6.36 -17.09 5.15
C ALA A 185 -7.46 -17.50 6.13
N ASN A 186 -7.38 -18.69 6.72
CA ASN A 186 -8.26 -19.12 7.82
C ASN A 186 -8.03 -18.33 9.12
N ASN A 187 -6.83 -17.75 9.32
CA ASN A 187 -6.49 -16.92 10.48
C ASN A 187 -6.91 -15.46 10.31
N VAL A 188 -7.35 -15.06 9.11
CA VAL A 188 -7.84 -13.71 8.85
C VAL A 188 -9.20 -13.52 9.55
N GLN A 189 -9.22 -12.66 10.56
CA GLN A 189 -10.38 -12.29 11.38
C GLN A 189 -11.32 -11.37 10.60
N ARG A 190 -11.98 -11.92 9.57
CA ARG A 190 -12.91 -11.18 8.69
C ARG A 190 -14.11 -10.62 9.44
N ASN A 191 -14.45 -11.18 10.60
CA ASN A 191 -15.46 -10.63 11.49
C ASN A 191 -15.09 -9.23 12.01
N LEU A 192 -13.82 -8.81 11.98
CA LEU A 192 -13.43 -7.44 12.33
C LEU A 192 -13.77 -6.42 11.23
N LEU A 193 -14.02 -6.87 9.99
CA LEU A 193 -14.48 -5.99 8.92
C LEU A 193 -15.93 -5.56 9.22
N PRO A 194 -16.21 -4.24 9.27
CA PRO A 194 -17.57 -3.79 9.45
C PRO A 194 -18.41 -4.08 8.20
N SER A 195 -19.71 -3.82 8.35
CA SER A 195 -20.72 -4.08 7.32
C SER A 195 -21.67 -2.88 7.24
N PHE A 196 -21.13 -1.70 6.97
CA PHE A 196 -21.91 -0.47 6.83
C PHE A 196 -22.76 -0.52 5.57
N THR A 197 -23.94 0.10 5.62
CA THR A 197 -24.71 0.38 4.39
C THR A 197 -23.88 1.27 3.45
N PRO A 198 -24.12 1.27 2.14
CA PRO A 198 -23.54 2.29 1.27
C PRO A 198 -24.04 3.69 1.70
N PRO A 199 -23.23 4.75 1.57
CA PRO A 199 -23.55 6.10 2.06
C PRO A 199 -24.70 6.76 1.29
N ASN A 200 -24.94 6.36 0.04
CA ASN A 200 -26.03 6.85 -0.80
C ASN A 200 -26.36 5.84 -1.91
N SER A 201 -27.45 6.07 -2.66
CA SER A 201 -27.92 5.18 -3.73
C SER A 201 -26.97 5.11 -4.93
N THR A 202 -26.22 6.19 -5.22
CA THR A 202 -25.21 6.20 -6.29
C THR A 202 -24.07 5.24 -5.97
N ILE A 203 -23.52 5.30 -4.75
CA ILE A 203 -22.49 4.35 -4.30
C ILE A 203 -23.05 2.94 -4.21
N ALA A 204 -24.28 2.75 -3.72
CA ALA A 204 -24.94 1.45 -3.69
C ALA A 204 -24.99 0.78 -5.08
N ALA A 205 -25.33 1.54 -6.12
CA ALA A 205 -25.35 1.05 -7.50
C ALA A 205 -23.93 0.77 -8.04
N ALA A 206 -22.93 1.53 -7.61
CA ALA A 206 -21.54 1.41 -8.04
C ALA A 206 -20.80 0.21 -7.42
N MET A 207 -21.26 -0.26 -6.25
CA MET A 207 -20.58 -1.26 -5.43
C MET A 207 -20.03 -2.47 -6.22
N PRO A 208 -20.79 -3.14 -7.12
CA PRO A 208 -20.26 -4.27 -7.87
C PRO A 208 -19.10 -3.89 -8.80
N THR A 209 -19.20 -2.74 -9.47
CA THR A 209 -18.17 -2.27 -10.41
C THR A 209 -16.90 -1.82 -9.70
N LEU A 210 -17.03 -1.12 -8.57
CA LEU A 210 -15.89 -0.71 -7.75
C LEU A 210 -15.17 -1.93 -7.17
N LEU A 211 -15.91 -2.90 -6.62
CA LEU A 211 -15.31 -4.12 -6.08
C LEU A 211 -14.51 -4.86 -7.17
N SER A 212 -15.10 -5.09 -8.33
CA SER A 212 -14.43 -5.76 -9.46
C SER A 212 -13.17 -5.03 -9.93
N GLN A 213 -13.22 -3.69 -10.00
CA GLN A 213 -12.08 -2.86 -10.38
C GLN A 213 -10.89 -3.05 -9.42
N PHE A 214 -11.13 -2.94 -8.11
CA PHE A 214 -10.06 -3.06 -7.12
C PHE A 214 -9.63 -4.52 -6.89
N GLU A 215 -10.51 -5.50 -7.06
CA GLU A 215 -10.08 -6.91 -7.14
C GLU A 215 -9.12 -7.13 -8.30
N GLY A 216 -9.41 -6.57 -9.48
CA GLY A 216 -8.53 -6.64 -10.64
C GLY A 216 -7.16 -6.00 -10.40
N ALA A 217 -7.13 -4.86 -9.70
CA ALA A 217 -5.89 -4.13 -9.38
C ALA A 217 -5.00 -4.88 -8.39
N PHE A 218 -5.58 -5.44 -7.31
CA PHE A 218 -4.83 -6.09 -6.23
C PHE A 218 -4.60 -7.59 -6.42
N ARG A 219 -5.27 -8.25 -7.40
CA ARG A 219 -5.08 -9.70 -7.67
C ARG A 219 -3.62 -10.08 -7.93
N ARG A 220 -2.86 -9.18 -8.54
CA ARG A 220 -1.46 -9.42 -8.97
C ARG A 220 -0.47 -8.73 -8.04
N PRO A 221 0.77 -9.24 -7.90
CA PRO A 221 1.74 -8.68 -6.97
C PRO A 221 2.18 -7.27 -7.34
N TRP A 222 2.08 -6.33 -6.40
CA TRP A 222 2.64 -4.99 -6.53
C TRP A 222 4.11 -4.99 -6.11
N ILE A 223 4.99 -4.47 -6.97
CA ILE A 223 6.42 -4.33 -6.69
C ILE A 223 6.72 -2.86 -6.43
N ASP A 224 7.07 -2.56 -5.19
CA ASP A 224 7.11 -1.21 -4.64
C ASP A 224 8.48 -0.94 -3.99
N LEU A 225 9.49 -0.90 -4.84
CA LEU A 225 10.90 -0.93 -4.42
C LEU A 225 11.75 0.18 -5.07
N SER A 226 11.54 0.47 -6.34
CA SER A 226 12.23 1.60 -6.98
C SER A 226 11.70 2.91 -6.42
N ARG A 227 12.63 3.80 -6.07
CA ARG A 227 12.27 5.16 -5.67
C ARG A 227 11.44 5.80 -6.77
N PHE A 228 10.32 6.43 -6.40
CA PHE A 228 9.37 7.07 -7.31
C PHE A 228 8.60 6.15 -8.27
N LEU A 229 8.66 4.82 -8.09
CA LEU A 229 7.75 3.87 -8.74
C LEU A 229 7.89 3.75 -10.26
N PHE A 230 9.07 4.05 -10.81
CA PHE A 230 9.27 3.94 -12.25
C PHE A 230 9.22 2.51 -12.79
N ASP A 231 9.37 1.48 -11.94
CA ASP A 231 9.42 0.07 -12.37
C ASP A 231 8.18 -0.75 -12.00
N VAL A 232 7.08 -0.09 -11.62
CA VAL A 232 5.84 -0.78 -11.24
C VAL A 232 5.24 -1.59 -12.40
N PRO A 233 4.54 -2.71 -12.14
CA PRO A 233 3.78 -3.39 -13.18
C PRO A 233 2.55 -2.56 -13.61
N GLY A 234 2.70 -1.78 -14.68
CA GLY A 234 1.78 -0.70 -15.05
C GLY A 234 0.39 -1.15 -15.50
N GLU A 235 0.15 -2.43 -15.81
CA GLU A 235 -1.20 -2.91 -16.16
C GLU A 235 -2.19 -2.88 -14.99
N TYR A 236 -1.71 -2.76 -13.75
CA TYR A 236 -2.55 -2.89 -12.56
C TYR A 236 -2.05 -2.16 -11.32
N MET A 237 -0.79 -1.70 -11.30
CA MET A 237 -0.24 -0.92 -10.20
C MET A 237 -0.03 0.54 -10.64
N PRO A 238 -0.49 1.52 -9.85
CA PRO A 238 -0.24 2.93 -10.16
C PRO A 238 1.26 3.31 -10.09
N SER A 239 1.71 4.22 -10.94
CA SER A 239 3.10 4.71 -10.97
C SER A 239 3.35 5.99 -10.16
N TYR A 240 2.35 6.46 -9.39
CA TYR A 240 2.47 7.60 -8.50
C TYR A 240 1.92 7.29 -7.10
N SER A 241 2.64 7.67 -6.03
CA SER A 241 2.24 7.26 -4.67
C SER A 241 0.90 7.85 -4.24
N GLN A 242 0.52 9.04 -4.72
CA GLN A 242 -0.81 9.59 -4.49
C GLN A 242 -1.89 8.64 -5.02
N HIS A 243 -1.69 8.09 -6.22
CA HIS A 243 -2.62 7.15 -6.84
C HIS A 243 -2.65 5.81 -6.12
N ILE A 244 -1.53 5.36 -5.56
CA ILE A 244 -1.49 4.19 -4.66
C ILE A 244 -2.31 4.45 -3.40
N ALA A 245 -2.10 5.57 -2.72
CA ALA A 245 -2.86 5.91 -1.52
C ALA A 245 -4.39 6.00 -1.80
N PHE A 246 -4.79 6.49 -2.97
CA PHE A 246 -6.18 6.38 -3.42
C PHE A 246 -6.62 4.93 -3.64
N ALA A 247 -5.83 4.11 -4.33
CA ALA A 247 -6.16 2.70 -4.54
C ALA A 247 -6.37 1.95 -3.20
N ASP A 248 -5.45 2.16 -2.27
CA ASP A 248 -5.48 1.56 -0.93
C ASP A 248 -6.70 2.04 -0.14
N THR A 249 -6.99 3.34 -0.20
CA THR A 249 -8.19 3.93 0.39
C THR A 249 -9.47 3.30 -0.16
N TYR A 250 -9.60 3.21 -1.49
CA TYR A 250 -10.79 2.64 -2.11
C TYR A 250 -10.96 1.18 -1.71
N ALA A 251 -9.90 0.37 -1.80
CA ALA A 251 -9.94 -1.02 -1.38
C ALA A 251 -10.35 -1.16 0.09
N ALA A 252 -9.71 -0.43 1.00
CA ALA A 252 -10.00 -0.51 2.43
C ALA A 252 -11.43 -0.06 2.76
N LEU A 253 -11.92 1.04 2.18
CA LEU A 253 -13.28 1.52 2.40
C LEU A 253 -14.33 0.57 1.81
N LEU A 254 -14.10 -0.02 0.63
CA LEU A 254 -15.00 -1.04 0.05
C LEU A 254 -15.16 -2.25 0.99
N LEU A 255 -14.07 -2.67 1.65
CA LEU A 255 -14.11 -3.77 2.63
C LEU A 255 -14.96 -3.45 3.88
N THR A 256 -15.22 -2.16 4.16
CA THR A 256 -16.08 -1.73 5.28
C THR A 256 -17.58 -1.77 4.98
N LEU A 257 -17.95 -1.91 3.70
CA LEU A 257 -19.35 -1.95 3.28
C LEU A 257 -19.97 -3.34 3.39
N ASN A 258 -21.30 -3.38 3.38
CA ASN A 258 -22.16 -4.54 3.54
C ASN A 258 -22.24 -5.48 2.31
N TYR A 259 -21.11 -5.70 1.64
CA TYR A 259 -20.99 -6.80 0.69
C TYR A 259 -21.20 -8.15 1.42
N PRO A 260 -21.91 -9.12 0.81
CA PRO A 260 -21.82 -10.51 1.21
C PRO A 260 -20.36 -10.95 1.36
N ALA A 261 -20.04 -11.71 2.41
CA ALA A 261 -18.67 -12.12 2.70
C ALA A 261 -18.00 -12.85 1.53
N SER A 262 -18.76 -13.65 0.78
CA SER A 262 -18.29 -14.35 -0.42
C SER A 262 -17.92 -13.42 -1.57
N GLN A 263 -18.47 -12.20 -1.64
CA GLN A 263 -18.12 -11.22 -2.66
C GLN A 263 -16.82 -10.51 -2.33
N LYS A 264 -16.57 -10.14 -1.06
CA LYS A 264 -15.36 -9.40 -0.67
C LYS A 264 -14.16 -10.26 -0.24
N VAL A 265 -14.29 -11.59 -0.25
CA VAL A 265 -13.22 -12.51 0.22
C VAL A 265 -11.93 -12.37 -0.60
N ASN A 266 -12.05 -12.19 -1.92
CA ASN A 266 -10.90 -12.07 -2.80
C ASN A 266 -10.18 -10.74 -2.56
N LEU A 267 -10.90 -9.61 -2.60
CA LEU A 267 -10.30 -8.31 -2.27
C LEU A 267 -9.65 -8.32 -0.88
N THR A 268 -10.30 -8.94 0.12
CA THR A 268 -9.72 -9.06 1.47
C THR A 268 -8.38 -9.81 1.43
N ASN A 269 -8.32 -10.96 0.75
CA ASN A 269 -7.10 -11.75 0.65
C ASN A 269 -6.00 -11.00 -0.10
N TYR A 270 -6.33 -10.33 -1.20
CA TYR A 270 -5.36 -9.56 -1.98
C TYR A 270 -4.79 -8.38 -1.19
N PHE A 271 -5.65 -7.65 -0.48
CA PHE A 271 -5.21 -6.51 0.35
C PHE A 271 -4.37 -6.97 1.55
N VAL A 272 -4.71 -8.11 2.18
CA VAL A 272 -3.89 -8.74 3.21
C VAL A 272 -2.53 -9.17 2.67
N GLN A 273 -2.50 -9.81 1.50
CA GLN A 273 -1.26 -10.21 0.83
C GLN A 273 -0.35 -9.01 0.54
N TYR A 274 -0.92 -7.90 0.06
CA TYR A 274 -0.18 -6.67 -0.18
C TYR A 274 0.41 -6.08 1.13
N GLY A 275 -0.37 -6.10 2.22
CA GLY A 275 0.14 -5.72 3.55
C GLY A 275 1.28 -6.62 4.04
N ILE A 276 1.23 -7.94 3.78
CA ILE A 276 2.33 -8.88 4.07
C ILE A 276 3.58 -8.52 3.27
N ASP A 277 3.42 -8.23 1.98
CA ASP A 277 4.53 -7.85 1.08
C ASP A 277 5.24 -6.61 1.58
N LEU A 278 4.50 -5.51 1.75
CA LEU A 278 5.02 -4.23 2.23
C LEU A 278 5.72 -4.37 3.58
N PHE A 279 5.13 -5.12 4.53
CA PHE A 279 5.75 -5.35 5.83
C PHE A 279 7.11 -6.07 5.70
N GLY A 280 7.19 -7.09 4.86
CA GLY A 280 8.47 -7.76 4.59
C GLY A 280 9.50 -6.84 3.94
N CYS A 281 9.06 -5.89 3.09
CA CYS A 281 9.96 -4.92 2.47
C CYS A 281 10.47 -3.88 3.47
N VAL A 282 9.63 -3.40 4.38
CA VAL A 282 10.09 -2.54 5.50
C VAL A 282 11.08 -3.27 6.40
N LYS A 283 10.82 -4.56 6.72
CA LYS A 283 11.79 -5.40 7.45
C LYS A 283 13.13 -5.55 6.71
N ALA A 284 13.11 -5.54 5.39
CA ALA A 284 14.29 -5.61 4.53
C ALA A 284 14.97 -4.24 4.33
N GLY A 285 14.48 -3.18 4.98
CA GLY A 285 15.07 -1.84 4.94
C GLY A 285 14.51 -0.91 3.86
N VAL A 286 13.44 -1.29 3.17
CA VAL A 286 12.75 -0.39 2.23
C VAL A 286 12.05 0.72 3.02
N GLU A 287 12.12 1.94 2.50
CA GLU A 287 11.58 3.14 3.14
C GLU A 287 10.54 3.80 2.22
N TYR A 288 9.41 4.19 2.79
CA TYR A 288 8.33 4.93 2.12
C TYR A 288 8.21 6.33 2.73
N SER A 289 9.35 6.99 2.94
CA SER A 289 9.43 8.27 3.64
C SER A 289 8.78 9.40 2.85
N ALA A 290 8.39 10.46 3.57
CA ALA A 290 7.77 11.66 3.04
C ALA A 290 8.53 12.30 1.87
N TYR A 291 7.81 12.55 0.77
CA TYR A 291 8.31 13.37 -0.34
C TYR A 291 7.13 14.01 -1.11
N GLY A 292 6.47 14.97 -0.48
CA GLY A 292 5.32 15.65 -1.06
C GLY A 292 4.18 14.67 -1.34
N GLY A 293 3.82 14.50 -2.62
CA GLY A 293 2.82 13.51 -3.05
C GLY A 293 3.35 12.08 -3.20
N HIS A 294 4.64 11.86 -2.94
CA HIS A 294 5.26 10.55 -2.81
C HIS A 294 5.38 10.11 -1.35
N GLY A 295 5.45 8.80 -1.12
CA GLY A 295 5.64 8.20 0.21
C GLY A 295 4.37 7.81 0.96
N SER A 296 3.18 8.19 0.47
CA SER A 296 1.90 7.81 1.07
C SER A 296 1.35 6.48 0.55
N GLY A 297 0.46 5.85 1.33
CA GLY A 297 -0.37 4.70 0.98
C GLY A 297 0.11 3.36 1.55
N ARG A 298 1.36 3.25 2.01
CA ARG A 298 1.93 1.94 2.38
C ARG A 298 1.59 1.53 3.80
N LYS A 299 1.25 2.48 4.67
CA LYS A 299 0.96 2.16 6.06
C LYS A 299 -0.42 1.50 6.23
N LEU A 300 -1.44 1.96 5.51
CA LEU A 300 -2.81 1.43 5.63
C LEU A 300 -2.92 -0.08 5.34
N PRO A 301 -2.36 -0.63 4.25
CA PRO A 301 -2.40 -2.07 3.98
C PRO A 301 -1.68 -2.90 5.06
N ILE A 302 -0.51 -2.44 5.54
CA ILE A 302 0.24 -3.14 6.60
C ILE A 302 -0.58 -3.20 7.89
N VAL A 303 -1.11 -2.06 8.33
CA VAL A 303 -1.89 -1.98 9.57
C VAL A 303 -3.18 -2.78 9.44
N THR A 304 -3.87 -2.70 8.30
CA THR A 304 -5.10 -3.48 8.04
C THR A 304 -4.83 -4.99 8.09
N ALA A 305 -3.78 -5.45 7.39
CA ALA A 305 -3.36 -6.84 7.43
C ALA A 305 -2.95 -7.27 8.85
N GLY A 306 -2.25 -6.40 9.60
CA GLY A 306 -1.87 -6.64 10.98
C GLY A 306 -3.07 -6.80 11.92
N VAL A 307 -4.10 -5.98 11.77
CA VAL A 307 -5.36 -6.10 12.53
C VAL A 307 -6.06 -7.41 12.18
N LEU A 308 -6.26 -7.70 10.90
CA LEU A 308 -7.00 -8.88 10.46
C LEU A 308 -6.27 -10.20 10.74
N LEU A 309 -4.94 -10.24 10.69
CA LEU A 309 -4.14 -11.42 11.05
C LEU A 309 -3.83 -11.52 12.54
N ASN A 310 -4.23 -10.50 13.34
CA ASN A 310 -3.80 -10.33 14.73
C ASN A 310 -2.26 -10.42 14.88
N ASN A 311 -1.54 -9.80 13.94
CA ASN A 311 -0.09 -9.74 13.93
C ASN A 311 0.39 -8.44 14.58
N THR A 312 0.86 -8.52 15.83
CA THR A 312 1.31 -7.37 16.62
C THR A 312 2.51 -6.65 16.02
N SER A 313 3.37 -7.32 15.25
CA SER A 313 4.52 -6.69 14.60
C SER A 313 4.09 -5.80 13.43
N MET A 314 3.08 -6.23 12.67
CA MET A 314 2.48 -5.42 11.60
C MET A 314 1.64 -4.27 12.18
N GLN A 315 0.90 -4.53 13.27
CA GLN A 315 0.14 -3.48 13.96
C GLN A 315 1.07 -2.38 14.50
N ASN A 316 2.25 -2.73 15.00
CA ASN A 316 3.22 -1.78 15.57
C ASN A 316 4.33 -1.39 14.57
N VAL A 317 4.03 -1.40 13.26
CA VAL A 317 5.06 -1.21 12.23
C VAL A 317 5.80 0.13 12.38
N SER A 318 5.11 1.23 12.65
CA SER A 318 5.74 2.56 12.79
C SER A 318 6.53 2.73 14.08
N ALA A 319 6.15 2.03 15.16
CA ALA A 319 6.91 2.03 16.40
C ALA A 319 8.22 1.25 16.24
N THR A 320 8.17 0.14 15.50
CA THR A 320 9.35 -0.70 15.20
C THR A 320 10.27 -0.05 14.17
N TYR A 321 9.68 0.63 13.19
CA TYR A 321 10.36 1.26 12.06
C TYR A 321 9.98 2.75 11.96
N PRO A 322 10.48 3.60 12.87
CA PRO A 322 10.18 5.03 12.84
C PRO A 322 10.78 5.70 11.60
N ASN A 323 10.16 6.80 11.16
CA ASN A 323 10.60 7.60 10.00
C ASN A 323 10.59 6.85 8.65
N ARG A 324 9.74 5.83 8.52
CA ARG A 324 9.62 5.01 7.29
C ARG A 324 8.39 5.28 6.45
N PHE A 325 7.43 6.05 6.94
CA PHE A 325 6.11 6.24 6.32
C PHE A 325 5.82 7.73 6.17
N GLY A 326 5.48 8.19 4.97
CA GLY A 326 5.11 9.59 4.71
C GLY A 326 3.92 10.04 5.56
N GLU A 327 3.00 9.11 5.84
CA GLU A 327 1.83 9.31 6.70
C GLU A 327 2.19 9.71 8.14
N ASP A 328 3.35 9.26 8.64
CA ASP A 328 3.86 9.56 9.99
C ASP A 328 4.81 10.75 10.03
N MET A 329 5.14 11.30 8.86
CA MET A 329 6.16 12.34 8.73
C MET A 329 5.56 13.65 8.24
N GLN A 330 4.47 13.62 7.46
CA GLN A 330 3.88 14.80 6.82
C GLN A 330 2.68 15.38 7.57
N THR A 331 2.42 14.92 8.79
CA THR A 331 1.48 15.57 9.72
C THR A 331 2.17 15.72 11.07
N VAL A 332 1.96 16.84 11.77
CA VAL A 332 2.60 17.08 13.07
C VAL A 332 1.81 18.09 13.90
N TYR A 333 1.79 17.92 15.21
CA TYR A 333 1.33 19.00 16.09
C TYR A 333 2.39 20.10 16.15
N VAL A 334 2.00 21.35 15.96
CA VAL A 334 2.92 22.49 15.84
C VAL A 334 3.78 22.72 17.10
N ASN A 335 3.33 22.26 18.27
CA ASN A 335 4.13 22.30 19.50
C ASN A 335 5.19 21.20 19.60
N ARG A 336 5.25 20.29 18.63
CA ARG A 336 6.26 19.23 18.53
C ARG A 336 7.40 19.60 17.60
N ILE A 337 7.27 20.66 16.80
CA ILE A 337 8.36 21.16 15.96
C ILE A 337 9.22 22.17 16.73
N PRO A 338 10.50 22.36 16.37
CA PRO A 338 11.36 23.37 17.00
C PRO A 338 10.81 24.80 16.89
N GLY A 339 11.05 25.62 17.92
CA GLY A 339 10.72 27.06 17.92
C GLY A 339 9.64 27.51 18.92
N GLY A 340 9.07 26.59 19.70
CA GLY A 340 8.15 26.95 20.79
C GLY A 340 6.77 27.43 20.33
N TYR A 341 6.36 27.07 19.12
CA TYR A 341 5.07 27.44 18.55
C TYR A 341 3.93 26.68 19.22
N THR A 342 2.80 27.36 19.45
CA THR A 342 1.59 26.74 20.03
C THR A 342 0.44 26.61 19.04
N GLN A 343 0.51 27.33 17.92
CA GLN A 343 -0.48 27.32 16.84
C GLN A 343 0.17 27.74 15.50
N ALA A 344 -0.46 27.32 14.41
CA ALA A 344 -0.21 27.81 13.06
C ALA A 344 -0.70 29.25 12.87
N TRP A 345 -0.34 29.89 11.75
CA TRP A 345 -0.71 31.28 11.46
C TRP A 345 -2.23 31.53 11.42
N GLN A 346 -3.00 30.51 11.05
CA GLN A 346 -4.46 30.46 11.01
C GLN A 346 -5.10 29.90 12.31
N GLY A 347 -4.30 29.61 13.34
CA GLY A 347 -4.77 29.14 14.65
C GLY A 347 -4.86 27.62 14.81
N ALA A 348 -4.56 26.83 13.78
CA ALA A 348 -4.56 25.37 13.85
C ALA A 348 -3.44 24.81 14.75
N LYS A 349 -3.70 23.71 15.46
CA LYS A 349 -2.69 23.03 16.31
C LYS A 349 -1.96 21.90 15.60
N VAL A 350 -2.57 21.32 14.58
CA VAL A 350 -2.00 20.26 13.74
C VAL A 350 -1.78 20.82 12.34
N ILE A 351 -0.61 20.55 11.77
CA ILE A 351 -0.15 21.13 10.50
C ILE A 351 0.40 20.04 9.58
N TYR A 352 0.52 20.39 8.31
CA TYR A 352 1.28 19.62 7.35
C TYR A 352 2.77 19.74 7.67
N GLY A 353 3.46 18.61 7.74
CA GLY A 353 4.87 18.50 8.12
C GLY A 353 5.85 19.01 7.05
N GLY A 354 5.35 19.45 5.89
CA GLY A 354 6.15 19.90 4.76
C GLY A 354 6.41 18.80 3.71
N HIS A 355 7.14 19.16 2.67
CA HIS A 355 7.45 18.29 1.55
C HIS A 355 8.25 17.04 1.98
N LEU A 356 9.30 17.20 2.79
CA LEU A 356 10.07 16.06 3.33
C LEU A 356 9.61 15.64 4.73
N GLY A 357 8.61 16.31 5.30
CA GLY A 357 8.09 16.01 6.62
C GLY A 357 9.06 16.27 7.77
N VAL A 358 8.70 15.72 8.92
CA VAL A 358 9.47 15.70 10.16
C VAL A 358 9.78 14.27 10.58
N ARG A 359 10.81 14.10 11.40
CA ARG A 359 11.10 12.85 12.11
C ARG A 359 10.17 12.69 13.31
N ALA A 360 10.16 11.50 13.91
CA ALA A 360 9.37 11.18 15.10
C ALA A 360 9.64 12.09 16.31
N ASP A 361 10.83 12.69 16.41
CA ASP A 361 11.19 13.68 17.44
C ASP A 361 10.76 15.11 17.10
N GLY A 362 10.12 15.32 15.94
CA GLY A 362 9.67 16.62 15.44
C GLY A 362 10.72 17.41 14.66
N THR A 363 11.95 16.91 14.52
CA THR A 363 12.99 17.58 13.73
C THR A 363 12.72 17.47 12.23
N ILE A 364 13.08 18.51 11.47
CA ILE A 364 12.92 18.51 10.01
C ILE A 364 13.87 17.47 9.40
N VAL A 365 13.37 16.66 8.47
CA VAL A 365 14.17 15.60 7.82
C VAL A 365 15.44 16.17 7.18
N ASP A 366 15.29 17.20 6.34
CA ASP A 366 16.40 17.98 5.82
C ASP A 366 16.01 19.47 5.81
N SER A 367 16.57 20.23 6.73
CA SER A 367 16.27 21.66 6.87
C SER A 367 16.92 22.54 5.80
N LYS A 368 17.80 21.99 4.95
CA LYS A 368 18.49 22.71 3.88
C LYS A 368 17.94 22.35 2.49
N ALA A 369 17.31 21.18 2.36
CA ALA A 369 16.67 20.76 1.12
C ALA A 369 15.71 21.82 0.58
N PHE A 370 15.67 21.96 -0.74
CA PHE A 370 14.83 22.93 -1.44
C PHE A 370 14.99 24.37 -0.93
N ASN A 371 16.23 24.77 -0.61
CA ASN A 371 16.53 26.09 -0.04
C ASN A 371 15.75 26.37 1.26
N GLY A 372 15.60 25.34 2.12
CA GLY A 372 14.86 25.43 3.38
C GLY A 372 13.34 25.34 3.26
N ALA A 373 12.79 25.12 2.06
CA ALA A 373 11.35 25.02 1.84
C ALA A 373 10.75 23.62 2.14
N ALA A 374 11.57 22.65 2.54
CA ALA A 374 11.15 21.25 2.65
C ALA A 374 10.35 20.90 3.91
N GLY A 375 10.50 21.68 4.98
CA GLY A 375 9.90 21.41 6.29
C GLY A 375 8.54 22.07 6.52
N PRO A 376 8.05 22.04 7.77
CA PRO A 376 6.83 22.74 8.17
C PRO A 376 6.95 24.25 7.90
N TYR A 377 5.87 24.85 7.40
CA TYR A 377 5.79 26.29 7.10
C TYR A 377 4.57 26.98 7.73
N GLU A 378 3.53 26.23 8.10
CA GLU A 378 2.27 26.78 8.64
C GLU A 378 2.44 27.46 10.01
N GLN A 379 3.55 27.25 10.71
CA GLN A 379 3.90 27.99 11.94
C GLN A 379 4.28 29.46 11.67
N LEU A 380 4.53 29.82 10.40
CA LEU A 380 4.90 31.17 9.98
C LEU A 380 3.75 31.83 9.20
N PRO A 381 3.61 33.17 9.26
CA PRO A 381 2.67 33.88 8.39
C PRO A 381 3.06 33.72 6.91
N PRO A 382 2.10 33.71 5.96
CA PRO A 382 2.35 33.41 4.54
C PRO A 382 3.50 34.18 3.87
N LYS A 383 3.67 35.46 4.22
CA LYS A 383 4.76 36.31 3.70
C LYS A 383 6.17 35.80 4.01
N ASN A 384 6.31 34.92 4.99
CA ASN A 384 7.60 34.37 5.44
C ASN A 384 7.84 32.93 4.94
N TRP A 385 6.96 32.38 4.10
CA TRP A 385 7.16 31.05 3.55
C TRP A 385 8.28 31.07 2.51
N ALA A 386 9.18 30.09 2.60
CA ALA A 386 10.24 29.92 1.63
C ALA A 386 9.65 29.60 0.24
N ILE A 387 10.20 30.27 -0.78
CA ILE A 387 9.86 30.02 -2.18
C ILE A 387 10.96 29.18 -2.82
N TRP A 388 10.57 28.09 -3.45
CA TRP A 388 11.47 27.25 -4.22
C TRP A 388 10.95 27.08 -5.64
N SER A 389 11.81 27.33 -6.63
CA SER A 389 11.46 27.27 -8.05
C SER A 389 10.15 28.01 -8.40
N GLY A 390 9.98 29.22 -7.85
CA GLY A 390 8.79 30.05 -8.08
C GLY A 390 7.51 29.59 -7.37
N ASN A 391 7.58 28.60 -6.47
CA ASN A 391 6.42 28.02 -5.80
C ASN A 391 6.55 28.04 -4.26
N GLN A 392 5.40 28.14 -3.58
CA GLN A 392 5.27 27.84 -2.15
C GLN A 392 5.21 26.31 -1.97
N LEU A 393 6.38 25.65 -2.04
CA LEU A 393 6.51 24.19 -2.14
C LEU A 393 5.59 23.43 -1.18
N GLY A 394 5.63 23.77 0.10
CA GLY A 394 4.79 23.14 1.12
C GLY A 394 3.29 23.27 0.84
N GLU A 395 2.79 24.49 0.60
CA GLU A 395 1.35 24.75 0.37
C GLU A 395 0.85 24.16 -0.95
N THR A 396 1.69 24.18 -2.00
CA THR A 396 1.35 23.55 -3.28
C THR A 396 1.19 22.04 -3.12
N TYR A 397 2.14 21.33 -2.50
CA TYR A 397 2.05 19.87 -2.32
C TYR A 397 0.97 19.48 -1.32
N ARG A 398 0.81 20.25 -0.24
CA ARG A 398 -0.28 20.08 0.72
C ARG A 398 -1.63 20.01 0.01
N ARG A 399 -1.86 20.90 -0.95
CA ARG A 399 -3.16 21.05 -1.64
C ARG A 399 -3.35 20.18 -2.87
N CYS A 400 -2.34 20.05 -3.73
CA CYS A 400 -2.49 19.28 -4.98
C CYS A 400 -2.57 17.79 -4.74
N CYS A 401 -1.82 17.31 -3.74
CA CYS A 401 -1.31 15.95 -3.82
C CYS A 401 -1.45 15.19 -2.50
N THR A 402 -0.98 15.76 -1.39
CA THR A 402 -0.76 14.95 -0.17
C THR A 402 -1.98 14.90 0.76
N SER A 403 -2.63 16.02 1.03
CA SER A 403 -3.69 16.02 2.06
C SER A 403 -4.95 15.28 1.62
N THR A 404 -5.25 15.29 0.32
CA THR A 404 -6.45 14.66 -0.25
C THR A 404 -6.45 13.15 -0.10
N VAL A 405 -5.28 12.50 -0.10
CA VAL A 405 -5.18 11.04 0.04
C VAL A 405 -5.30 10.59 1.51
N PHE A 406 -4.84 11.39 2.46
CA PHE A 406 -4.86 11.04 3.88
C PHE A 406 -6.27 10.91 4.47
N VAL A 407 -7.26 11.61 3.91
CA VAL A 407 -8.65 11.60 4.40
C VAL A 407 -9.23 10.20 4.38
N GLY A 408 -9.07 9.50 3.25
CA GLY A 408 -9.61 8.17 3.06
C GLY A 408 -8.88 7.12 3.89
N GLU A 409 -7.56 7.21 3.99
CA GLU A 409 -6.76 6.36 4.86
C GLU A 409 -7.14 6.52 6.34
N ALA A 410 -7.27 7.77 6.81
CA ALA A 410 -7.68 8.08 8.17
C ALA A 410 -9.09 7.55 8.46
N LEU A 411 -10.02 7.71 7.52
CA LEU A 411 -11.37 7.17 7.65
C LEU A 411 -11.37 5.64 7.70
N ALA A 412 -10.68 4.97 6.77
CA ALA A 412 -10.60 3.52 6.73
C ALA A 412 -10.00 2.96 8.03
N ALA A 413 -8.89 3.53 8.50
CA ALA A 413 -8.29 3.16 9.77
C ALA A 413 -9.24 3.38 10.96
N ARG A 414 -10.04 4.46 10.98
CA ARG A 414 -11.08 4.68 12.00
C ARG A 414 -12.17 3.60 11.96
N LEU A 415 -12.71 3.30 10.78
CA LEU A 415 -13.78 2.31 10.60
C LEU A 415 -13.33 0.88 10.92
N LEU A 416 -12.04 0.58 10.72
CA LEU A 416 -11.40 -0.69 11.09
C LEU A 416 -10.90 -0.74 12.54
N ARG A 417 -11.14 0.32 13.35
CA ARG A 417 -10.65 0.45 14.74
C ARG A 417 -9.13 0.35 14.87
N ALA A 418 -8.42 0.78 13.84
CA ALA A 418 -6.99 0.63 13.70
C ALA A 418 -6.20 1.85 14.18
N GLN A 419 -6.82 2.89 14.76
CA GLN A 419 -6.08 4.11 15.17
C GLN A 419 -4.98 3.83 16.19
N ASN A 420 -5.21 2.90 17.12
CA ASN A 420 -4.21 2.51 18.11
C ASN A 420 -3.02 1.79 17.45
N ALA A 421 -3.28 0.93 16.46
CA ALA A 421 -2.22 0.29 15.67
C ALA A 421 -1.50 1.32 14.79
N TRP A 422 -2.23 2.27 14.21
CA TRP A 422 -1.64 3.39 13.47
C TRP A 422 -0.70 4.22 14.36
N ASN A 423 -1.06 4.46 15.62
CA ASN A 423 -0.21 5.10 16.62
C ASN A 423 0.37 6.46 16.20
N TYR A 424 -0.42 7.29 15.50
CA TYR A 424 0.00 8.63 15.11
C TYR A 424 -1.19 9.60 15.10
N PRO A 425 -1.60 10.15 16.26
CA PRO A 425 -2.80 10.98 16.39
C PRO A 425 -2.83 12.21 15.47
N ALA A 426 -1.68 12.83 15.21
CA ALA A 426 -1.56 13.99 14.32
C ALA A 426 -2.08 13.70 12.91
N PHE A 427 -1.97 12.47 12.42
CA PHE A 427 -2.52 12.08 11.11
C PHE A 427 -4.04 12.21 11.06
N PHE A 428 -4.71 11.70 12.09
CA PHE A 428 -6.17 11.70 12.18
C PHE A 428 -6.72 13.11 12.41
N ASP A 429 -6.10 13.88 13.32
CA ASP A 429 -6.50 15.26 13.59
C ASP A 429 -6.26 16.17 12.37
N TYR A 430 -5.19 15.91 11.62
CA TYR A 430 -4.91 16.64 10.38
C TYR A 430 -5.95 16.34 9.30
N ALA A 431 -6.31 15.07 9.10
CA ALA A 431 -7.38 14.69 8.17
C ALA A 431 -8.73 15.33 8.55
N ASP A 432 -9.04 15.37 9.85
CA ASP A 432 -10.24 16.06 10.36
C ASP A 432 -10.19 17.56 10.06
N ARG A 433 -9.06 18.21 10.33
CA ARG A 433 -8.85 19.62 10.00
C ARG A 433 -9.06 19.86 8.51
N TRP A 434 -8.42 19.06 7.64
CA TRP A 434 -8.57 19.20 6.19
C TRP A 434 -10.04 19.13 5.74
N MET A 435 -10.83 18.24 6.34
CA MET A 435 -12.24 18.08 5.96
C MET A 435 -13.21 19.06 6.65
N THR A 436 -12.76 19.85 7.62
CA THR A 436 -13.63 20.74 8.42
C THR A 436 -13.24 22.22 8.35
N GLU A 437 -11.98 22.56 8.12
CA GLU A 437 -11.47 23.93 8.02
C GLU A 437 -12.08 24.67 6.83
N ASP A 438 -12.64 25.86 7.07
CA ASP A 438 -13.03 26.78 6.00
C ASP A 438 -11.82 27.60 5.60
N ASP A 439 -11.20 27.26 4.48
CA ASP A 439 -10.00 27.94 4.05
C ASP A 439 -10.27 29.22 3.23
N THR A 440 -11.53 29.68 3.13
CA THR A 440 -11.91 30.82 2.27
C THR A 440 -11.15 32.10 2.62
N GLN A 441 -11.10 32.46 3.91
CA GLN A 441 -10.34 33.63 4.35
C GLN A 441 -8.83 33.38 4.26
N ASP A 442 -8.40 32.14 4.51
CA ASP A 442 -6.98 31.78 4.48
C ASP A 442 -6.39 31.91 3.08
N VAL A 443 -7.05 31.39 2.04
CA VAL A 443 -6.57 31.51 0.65
C VAL A 443 -6.60 32.96 0.16
N ALA A 444 -7.57 33.77 0.62
CA ALA A 444 -7.62 35.20 0.33
C ALA A 444 -6.45 35.96 1.00
N ASN A 445 -6.13 35.60 2.25
CA ASN A 445 -4.98 36.15 2.98
C ASN A 445 -3.66 35.75 2.32
N ILE A 446 -3.48 34.49 1.92
CA ILE A 446 -2.29 34.03 1.19
C ILE A 446 -2.10 34.85 -0.09
N LYS A 447 -3.16 35.00 -0.89
CA LYS A 447 -3.11 35.81 -2.12
C LYS A 447 -2.72 37.25 -1.84
N THR A 448 -3.32 37.86 -0.83
CA THR A 448 -3.04 39.26 -0.45
C THR A 448 -1.60 39.44 0.02
N LEU A 449 -1.07 38.49 0.79
CA LEU A 449 0.25 38.58 1.41
C LEU A 449 1.40 38.15 0.49
N THR A 450 1.13 37.31 -0.51
CA THR A 450 2.18 36.61 -1.26
C THR A 450 2.00 36.66 -2.78
N GLY A 451 0.81 37.05 -3.26
CA GLY A 451 0.44 36.98 -4.68
C GLY A 451 0.01 35.60 -5.17
N PHE A 452 0.29 34.52 -4.44
CA PHE A 452 -0.10 33.15 -4.82
C PHE A 452 -1.61 32.93 -4.65
N ASN A 453 -2.25 32.41 -5.68
CA ASN A 453 -3.70 32.22 -5.69
C ASN A 453 -4.10 30.74 -5.62
N TYR A 454 -4.71 30.35 -4.50
CA TYR A 454 -5.28 29.02 -4.27
C TYR A 454 -6.80 29.00 -4.27
N SER A 455 -7.45 30.13 -4.61
CA SER A 455 -8.91 30.24 -4.66
C SER A 455 -9.53 29.89 -6.02
N VAL A 456 -8.70 29.65 -7.05
CA VAL A 456 -9.12 29.33 -8.43
C VAL A 456 -8.09 28.42 -9.11
N GLY A 457 -8.57 27.50 -9.96
CA GLY A 457 -7.79 26.68 -10.89
C GLY A 457 -8.69 26.24 -12.06
N ASP A 458 -8.08 25.87 -13.20
CA ASP A 458 -8.75 25.63 -14.50
C ASP A 458 -9.78 24.47 -14.53
N SER A 459 -9.95 23.78 -13.40
CA SER A 459 -11.07 22.89 -13.11
C SER A 459 -11.52 23.15 -11.67
N ALA A 460 -12.80 23.47 -11.46
CA ALA A 460 -13.33 24.03 -10.22
C ALA A 460 -12.75 23.39 -8.93
N ASP A 461 -11.83 24.14 -8.30
CA ASP A 461 -11.44 24.10 -6.89
C ASP A 461 -10.66 22.88 -6.33
N PHE A 462 -9.82 22.19 -7.12
CA PHE A 462 -8.98 21.08 -6.60
C PHE A 462 -7.95 21.48 -5.53
N ARG A 463 -7.68 22.78 -5.38
CA ARG A 463 -6.72 23.32 -4.41
C ARG A 463 -7.36 23.64 -3.05
N ARG A 464 -8.68 23.53 -2.91
CA ARG A 464 -9.36 23.82 -1.64
C ARG A 464 -9.38 22.62 -0.72
N GLN A 465 -9.53 22.96 0.55
CA GLN A 465 -9.84 22.02 1.61
C GLN A 465 -11.30 21.55 1.53
N ARG A 466 -11.69 20.61 2.40
CA ARG A 466 -13.04 20.00 2.44
C ARG A 466 -13.42 19.14 1.23
N GLN A 467 -12.42 18.60 0.54
CA GLN A 467 -12.66 17.71 -0.59
C GLN A 467 -11.50 16.73 -0.77
N THR A 468 -11.85 15.58 -1.35
CA THR A 468 -10.90 14.63 -1.97
C THR A 468 -11.21 14.43 -3.46
N LYS A 469 -12.48 14.63 -3.84
CA LYS A 469 -13.01 14.28 -5.16
C LYS A 469 -12.38 15.02 -6.33
N ASN A 470 -11.94 16.26 -6.16
CA ASN A 470 -11.52 17.08 -7.30
C ASN A 470 -10.24 16.55 -7.93
N ALA A 471 -9.38 15.88 -7.14
CA ALA A 471 -8.22 15.15 -7.63
C ALA A 471 -8.59 13.83 -8.34
N LEU A 472 -9.88 13.44 -8.36
CA LEU A 472 -10.39 12.18 -8.89
C LEU A 472 -11.39 12.36 -10.06
N ILE A 473 -11.93 13.57 -10.24
CA ILE A 473 -12.87 13.89 -11.32
C ILE A 473 -12.22 13.56 -12.68
N GLY A 474 -12.93 12.78 -13.49
CA GLY A 474 -12.45 12.34 -14.81
C GLY A 474 -11.39 11.25 -14.78
N ARG A 475 -10.93 10.82 -13.59
CA ARG A 475 -9.91 9.77 -13.38
C ARG A 475 -10.52 8.45 -12.94
N ILE A 476 -11.65 8.50 -12.23
CA ILE A 476 -12.42 7.33 -11.80
C ILE A 476 -13.92 7.59 -11.93
N SER A 477 -14.71 6.52 -12.05
CA SER A 477 -16.16 6.58 -12.24
C SER A 477 -16.93 7.22 -11.08
N HIS A 478 -16.42 7.09 -9.85
CA HIS A 478 -17.08 7.57 -8.63
C HIS A 478 -16.12 8.40 -7.77
N PRO A 479 -15.79 9.63 -8.21
CA PRO A 479 -14.78 10.46 -7.55
C PRO A 479 -15.22 10.97 -6.17
N THR A 480 -16.54 10.98 -5.88
CA THR A 480 -17.07 11.41 -4.57
C THR A 480 -17.02 10.33 -3.50
N PHE A 481 -16.64 9.09 -3.83
CA PHE A 481 -16.78 7.95 -2.91
C PHE A 481 -16.17 8.20 -1.52
N ILE A 482 -14.96 8.76 -1.46
CA ILE A 482 -14.30 9.08 -0.19
C ILE A 482 -15.05 10.18 0.57
N ASP A 483 -15.48 11.24 -0.10
CA ASP A 483 -16.23 12.34 0.49
C ASP A 483 -17.60 11.86 1.02
N ASP A 484 -18.29 11.00 0.27
CA ASP A 484 -19.57 10.40 0.63
C ASP A 484 -19.43 9.48 1.85
N MET A 485 -18.39 8.63 1.87
CA MET A 485 -18.06 7.78 3.02
C MET A 485 -17.71 8.62 4.25
N TRP A 486 -16.94 9.70 4.08
CA TRP A 486 -16.60 10.61 5.16
C TRP A 486 -17.85 11.25 5.76
N ALA A 487 -18.71 11.83 4.93
CA ALA A 487 -19.94 12.48 5.38
C ALA A 487 -20.87 11.52 6.15
N ALA A 488 -20.99 10.28 5.68
CA ALA A 488 -21.86 9.28 6.31
C ALA A 488 -21.26 8.67 7.59
N TYR A 489 -19.96 8.37 7.59
CA TYR A 489 -19.38 7.46 8.59
C TYR A 489 -18.29 8.05 9.47
N ARG A 490 -17.82 9.29 9.23
CA ARG A 490 -16.77 9.89 10.07
C ARG A 490 -17.16 9.97 11.55
N ASN A 491 -18.42 10.24 11.86
CA ASN A 491 -18.93 10.31 13.23
C ASN A 491 -19.75 9.08 13.63
N ALA A 492 -19.72 8.01 12.83
CA ALA A 492 -20.46 6.80 13.16
C ALA A 492 -20.00 6.26 14.52
N SER A 493 -20.95 6.05 15.43
CA SER A 493 -20.70 5.38 16.69
C SER A 493 -20.28 3.94 16.38
N LEU A 494 -19.02 3.61 16.66
CA LEU A 494 -18.52 2.23 16.55
C LEU A 494 -19.16 1.32 17.62
N ASN A 495 -20.09 1.80 18.45
CA ASN A 495 -20.68 1.02 19.52
C ASN A 495 -21.75 0.02 19.07
N GLU A 496 -22.12 -0.05 17.79
CA GLU A 496 -23.15 -0.99 17.33
C GLU A 496 -22.64 -2.28 16.67
N ILE A 497 -21.35 -2.43 16.31
CA ILE A 497 -20.88 -3.67 15.67
C ILE A 497 -19.43 -4.00 16.08
N ILE A 498 -19.28 -4.91 17.06
CA ILE A 498 -18.08 -5.73 17.43
C ILE A 498 -17.04 -5.06 18.35
N ALA A 499 -16.59 -5.74 19.41
CA ALA A 499 -15.61 -5.23 20.37
C ALA A 499 -14.22 -4.98 19.74
N PRO A 500 -13.44 -3.98 20.21
CA PRO A 500 -12.05 -3.78 19.77
C PRO A 500 -11.16 -4.98 20.13
N PRO A 501 -10.04 -5.23 19.40
CA PRO A 501 -9.12 -6.31 19.71
C PRO A 501 -8.55 -6.17 21.12
N THR A 502 -8.68 -7.20 21.95
CA THR A 502 -8.36 -7.18 23.39
C THR A 502 -6.86 -7.27 23.71
N ASN A 503 -5.98 -7.31 22.69
CA ASN A 503 -4.54 -7.61 22.87
C ASN A 503 -3.59 -6.44 22.52
N LEU A 504 -4.09 -5.20 22.48
CA LEU A 504 -3.22 -4.04 22.27
C LEU A 504 -2.51 -3.69 23.58
N ILE A 505 -1.20 -3.96 23.65
CA ILE A 505 -0.35 -3.45 24.73
C ILE A 505 -0.28 -1.93 24.57
N ILE A 506 -0.97 -1.23 25.46
CA ILE A 506 -0.84 0.21 25.65
C ILE A 506 0.45 0.42 26.44
N THR A 507 1.54 0.81 25.78
CA THR A 507 2.63 1.49 26.50
C THR A 507 2.24 2.96 26.67
N PRO A 508 2.30 3.52 27.90
CA PRO A 508 1.92 4.91 28.19
C PRO A 508 2.64 5.96 27.35
#